data_AF-A0A2D6L6N2-F1
#
_entry.id   AF-A0A2D6L6N2-F1
#
_cell.length_a   1.000
_cell.length_b   1.000
_cell.length_c   1.000
_cell.angle_alpha   90.00
_cell.angle_beta   90.00
_cell.angle_gamma   90.00
#
_symmetry.space_group_name_H-M   'P 1'
#
loop_
_entity.id
_entity.type
_entity.pdbx_description
1 polymer ?
#
loop_
_entity_poly.entity_id
_entity_poly.type
_entity_poly.pdbx_seq_one_letter_code
_entity_poly.pdbx_strand_id
1 'polypeptide(L)'
;MLEEKDLNKIQGMMAETMGEVLSENVIPALDQLNTRVDSLEKKFDDLDKKVNRMPDRDYIDRAVAELKGSYTQKLRTEDQKVNLLIKFLKEKDVLGTEHIAQLKELQVFPALEL
;
A
#
# COMPACT_ATOMS: atom_id res chain seq x y z
N MET A 1 25.24 10.29 69.47
CA MET A 1 25.11 8.97 68.84
C MET A 1 23.63 8.62 68.90
N LEU A 2 23.01 8.22 67.79
CA LEU A 2 21.61 7.79 67.79
C LEU A 2 21.48 6.49 68.57
N GLU A 3 20.41 6.34 69.36
CA GLU A 3 20.14 5.10 70.07
C GLU A 3 19.56 4.04 69.11
N GLU A 4 19.79 2.77 69.40
CA GLU A 4 19.32 1.63 68.57
C GLU A 4 17.80 1.65 68.34
N LYS A 5 17.04 2.14 69.33
CA LYS A 5 15.59 2.33 69.23
C LYS A 5 15.19 3.35 68.16
N ASP A 6 15.96 4.42 68.01
CA ASP A 6 15.71 5.45 66.99
C ASP A 6 16.01 4.91 65.59
N LEU A 7 17.10 4.13 65.46
CA LEU A 7 17.44 3.46 64.21
C LEU A 7 16.35 2.47 63.77
N ASN A 8 15.82 1.67 64.69
CA ASN A 8 14.73 0.73 64.40
C ASN A 8 13.44 1.45 64.00
N LYS A 9 13.12 2.58 64.64
CA LYS A 9 11.95 3.40 64.28
C LYS A 9 12.10 4.00 62.88
N ILE A 10 13.28 4.53 62.55
CA ILE A 10 13.58 5.08 61.22
C ILE A 10 13.48 3.98 60.15
N GLN A 11 14.00 2.78 60.42
CA GLN A 11 13.87 1.65 59.51
C GLN A 11 12.42 1.25 59.27
N GLY A 12 11.58 1.22 60.32
CA GLY A 12 10.14 0.95 60.19
C GLY A 12 9.43 1.99 59.32
N MET A 13 9.67 3.28 59.57
CA MET A 13 9.10 4.37 58.77
C MET A 13 9.56 4.31 57.31
N MET A 14 10.83 4.02 57.06
CA MET A 14 11.34 3.86 55.69
C MET A 14 10.69 2.68 54.97
N ALA A 15 10.48 1.54 55.65
CA ALA A 15 9.82 0.39 55.06
C ALA A 15 8.36 0.69 54.68
N GLU A 16 7.64 1.41 55.55
CA GLU A 16 6.27 1.87 55.30
C GLU A 16 6.21 2.82 54.10
N THR A 17 7.03 3.88 54.10
CA THR A 17 7.08 4.84 52.98
C THR A 17 7.51 4.18 51.67
N MET A 18 8.46 3.23 51.69
CA MET A 18 8.82 2.47 50.50
C MET A 18 7.66 1.58 50.02
N GLY A 19 6.92 0.96 50.94
CA GLY A 19 5.72 0.18 50.61
C GLY A 19 4.65 1.02 49.92
N GLU A 20 4.39 2.23 50.42
CA GLU A 20 3.46 3.20 49.83
C GLU A 20 3.91 3.66 48.44
N VAL A 21 5.19 4.03 48.29
CA VAL A 21 5.72 4.44 46.97
C VAL A 21 5.59 3.32 45.95
N LEU A 22 5.87 2.07 46.34
CA LEU A 22 5.72 0.91 45.46
C LEU A 22 4.26 0.67 45.08
N SER A 23 3.34 0.68 46.04
CA SER A 23 1.93 0.37 45.81
C SER A 23 1.17 1.46 45.07
N GLU A 24 1.45 2.72 45.34
CA GLU A 24 0.70 3.85 44.77
C GLU A 24 1.26 4.33 43.44
N ASN A 25 2.57 4.14 43.20
CA ASN A 25 3.23 4.73 42.03
C ASN A 25 3.82 3.66 41.11
N VAL A 26 4.67 2.77 41.64
CA VAL A 26 5.46 1.86 40.80
C VAL A 26 4.60 0.76 40.20
N ILE A 27 3.80 0.07 41.01
CA ILE A 27 2.94 -1.03 40.53
C ILE A 27 1.91 -0.52 39.50
N PRO A 28 1.15 0.56 39.75
CA PRO A 28 0.19 1.06 38.77
C PRO A 28 0.85 1.54 37.47
N ALA A 29 2.05 2.13 37.55
CA ALA A 29 2.79 2.53 36.36
C ALA A 29 3.20 1.31 35.52
N LEU A 30 3.63 0.22 36.16
CA LEU A 30 3.95 -1.04 35.47
C LEU A 30 2.72 -1.67 34.83
N ASP A 31 1.57 -1.67 35.51
CA ASP A 31 0.31 -2.19 34.96
C ASP A 31 -0.16 -1.38 33.73
N GLN A 32 -0.02 -0.05 33.80
CA GLN A 32 -0.30 0.82 32.65
C GLN A 32 0.66 0.55 31.49
N LEU A 33 1.94 0.30 31.77
CA LEU A 33 2.92 -0.05 30.75
C LEU A 33 2.57 -1.40 30.10
N ASN A 34 2.26 -2.43 30.88
CA ASN A 34 1.83 -3.72 30.37
C ASN A 34 0.61 -3.59 29.45
N THR A 35 -0.41 -2.84 29.88
CA THR A 35 -1.61 -2.58 29.07
C THR A 35 -1.28 -1.89 27.74
N ARG A 36 -0.32 -0.95 27.74
CA ARG A 36 0.15 -0.27 26.52
C ARG A 36 0.91 -1.21 25.61
N VAL A 37 1.75 -2.08 26.17
CA VAL A 37 2.51 -3.10 25.41
C VAL A 37 1.54 -4.08 24.74
N ASP A 38 0.58 -4.64 25.47
CA ASP A 38 -0.45 -5.54 24.89
C ASP A 38 -1.23 -4.87 23.75
N SER A 39 -1.51 -3.57 23.90
CA SER A 39 -2.18 -2.78 22.86
C SER A 39 -1.31 -2.55 21.63
N LEU A 40 0.01 -2.44 21.80
CA LEU A 40 0.96 -2.31 20.69
C LEU A 40 1.15 -3.63 19.95
N GLU A 41 1.24 -4.75 20.66
CA GLU A 41 1.33 -6.08 20.05
C GLU A 41 0.14 -6.36 19.12
N LYS A 42 -1.08 -6.10 19.59
CA LYS A 42 -2.29 -6.23 18.75
C LYS A 42 -2.25 -5.35 17.51
N LYS A 43 -1.79 -4.10 17.63
CA LYS A 43 -1.64 -3.18 16.49
C LYS A 43 -0.57 -3.67 15.51
N PHE A 44 0.49 -4.27 16.01
CA PHE A 44 1.56 -4.82 15.19
C PHE A 44 1.10 -6.05 14.42
N ASP A 45 0.38 -6.97 15.06
CA ASP A 45 -0.25 -8.12 14.40
C ASP A 45 -1.23 -7.71 13.30
N ASP A 46 -2.04 -6.68 13.56
CA ASP A 46 -2.97 -6.14 12.57
C ASP A 46 -2.24 -5.47 11.40
N LEU A 47 -1.11 -4.81 11.66
CA LEU A 47 -0.27 -4.22 10.62
C LEU A 47 0.39 -5.30 9.77
N ASP A 48 0.96 -6.33 10.39
CA ASP A 48 1.60 -7.45 9.71
C ASP A 48 0.62 -8.14 8.75
N LYS A 49 -0.61 -8.42 9.22
CA LYS A 49 -1.68 -8.96 8.36
C LYS A 49 -2.04 -8.06 7.18
N LYS A 50 -2.00 -6.73 7.37
CA LYS A 50 -2.28 -5.78 6.28
C LYS A 50 -1.15 -5.74 5.26
N VAL A 51 0.10 -5.70 5.73
CA VAL A 51 1.29 -5.70 4.89
C VAL A 51 1.38 -6.99 4.07
N ASN A 52 1.13 -8.15 4.69
CA ASN A 52 1.15 -9.45 4.00
C ASN A 52 0.02 -9.63 2.96
N ARG A 53 -0.99 -8.77 2.94
CA ARG A 53 -2.05 -8.74 1.91
C ARG A 53 -1.76 -7.76 0.78
N MET A 54 -0.76 -6.89 0.93
CA MET A 54 -0.39 -5.98 -0.15
C MET A 54 0.30 -6.77 -1.27
N PRO A 55 -0.10 -6.57 -2.53
CA PRO A 55 0.62 -7.16 -3.65
C PRO A 55 2.09 -6.73 -3.61
N ASP A 56 2.98 -7.67 -3.88
CA ASP A 56 4.39 -7.35 -4.05
C ASP A 56 4.61 -6.58 -5.37
N ARG A 57 5.79 -5.97 -5.45
CA ARG A 57 6.20 -5.21 -6.62
C ARG A 57 6.19 -6.08 -7.89
N ASP A 58 6.65 -7.32 -7.78
CA ASP A 58 6.75 -8.25 -8.91
C ASP A 58 5.38 -8.59 -9.49
N TYR A 59 4.36 -8.75 -8.66
CA TYR A 59 2.97 -8.91 -9.08
C TYR A 59 2.48 -7.70 -9.85
N ILE A 60 2.70 -6.48 -9.32
CA ILE A 60 2.28 -5.24 -9.98
C ILE A 60 3.00 -5.09 -11.32
N ASP A 61 4.31 -5.32 -11.38
CA ASP A 61 5.11 -5.22 -12.60
C ASP A 61 4.61 -6.21 -13.68
N ARG A 62 4.28 -7.45 -13.30
CA ARG A 62 3.67 -8.42 -14.22
C ARG A 62 2.30 -7.98 -14.71
N ALA A 63 1.42 -7.55 -13.81
CA ALA A 63 0.07 -7.11 -14.15
C ALA A 63 0.09 -5.90 -15.10
N VAL A 64 1.00 -4.95 -14.86
CA VAL A 64 1.19 -3.77 -15.74
C VAL A 64 1.74 -4.18 -17.10
N ALA A 65 2.71 -5.10 -17.15
CA ALA A 65 3.25 -5.60 -18.41
C ALA A 65 2.18 -6.32 -19.26
N GLU A 66 1.37 -7.16 -18.63
CA GLU A 66 0.25 -7.86 -19.28
C GLU A 66 -0.82 -6.89 -19.79
N LEU A 67 -1.21 -5.91 -18.95
CA LEU A 67 -2.16 -4.88 -19.35
C LEU A 67 -1.65 -4.05 -20.53
N LYS A 68 -0.38 -3.65 -20.50
CA LYS A 68 0.25 -2.91 -21.61
C LYS A 68 0.28 -3.73 -22.89
N GLY A 69 0.63 -5.02 -22.79
CA GLY A 69 0.66 -5.93 -23.93
C GLY A 69 -0.73 -6.11 -24.56
N SER A 70 -1.72 -6.44 -23.74
CA SER A 70 -3.11 -6.63 -24.19
C SER A 70 -3.71 -5.35 -24.78
N TYR A 71 -3.45 -4.19 -24.19
CA TYR A 71 -3.91 -2.91 -24.71
C TYR A 71 -3.25 -2.56 -26.06
N THR A 72 -1.94 -2.79 -26.19
CA THR A 72 -1.21 -2.63 -27.45
C THR A 72 -1.80 -3.52 -28.55
N GLN A 73 -2.11 -4.78 -28.24
CA GLN A 73 -2.72 -5.71 -29.19
C GLN A 73 -4.13 -5.25 -29.63
N LYS A 74 -4.95 -4.78 -28.68
CA LYS A 74 -6.28 -4.22 -28.99
C LYS A 74 -6.18 -3.02 -29.91
N LEU A 75 -5.33 -2.05 -29.60
CA LEU A 75 -5.14 -0.86 -30.45
C LEU A 75 -4.68 -1.22 -31.87
N ARG A 76 -3.71 -2.14 -32.01
CA ARG A 76 -3.29 -2.64 -33.33
C ARG A 76 -4.44 -3.29 -34.11
N THR A 77 -5.30 -4.04 -33.42
CA THR A 77 -6.45 -4.70 -34.05
C THR A 77 -7.48 -3.68 -34.50
N GLU A 78 -7.72 -2.62 -33.72
CA GLU A 78 -8.60 -1.52 -34.13
C GLU A 78 -8.02 -0.73 -35.31
N ASP A 79 -6.73 -0.42 -35.31
CA ASP A 79 -6.06 0.22 -36.46
C ASP A 79 -6.19 -0.65 -37.73
N GLN A 80 -6.06 -1.98 -37.62
CA GLN A 80 -6.27 -2.90 -38.75
C GLN A 80 -7.72 -2.89 -39.26
N LYS A 81 -8.72 -2.91 -38.36
CA LYS A 81 -10.14 -2.83 -38.73
C LYS A 81 -10.45 -1.52 -39.44
N VAL A 82 -9.96 -0.39 -38.91
CA VAL A 82 -10.14 0.94 -39.50
C VAL A 82 -9.49 0.99 -40.89
N ASN A 83 -8.27 0.47 -41.04
CA ASN A 83 -7.60 0.38 -42.33
C ASN A 83 -8.38 -0.44 -43.36
N LEU A 84 -8.96 -1.58 -42.95
CA LEU A 84 -9.79 -2.39 -43.84
C LEU A 84 -11.07 -1.67 -44.24
N LEU A 85 -11.71 -0.97 -43.31
CA LEU A 85 -12.90 -0.16 -43.60
C LEU A 85 -12.58 0.99 -44.58
N ILE A 86 -11.48 1.71 -44.35
CA ILE A 86 -10.99 2.75 -45.28
C ILE A 86 -10.81 2.17 -46.68
N LYS A 87 -10.19 0.98 -46.80
CA LYS A 87 -9.99 0.31 -48.09
C LYS A 87 -11.33 0.05 -48.79
N PHE A 88 -12.29 -0.59 -48.11
CA PHE A 88 -13.59 -0.88 -48.72
C PHE A 88 -14.37 0.37 -49.10
N LEU A 89 -14.34 1.41 -48.27
CA LEU A 89 -15.06 2.66 -48.55
C LEU A 89 -14.39 3.46 -49.68
N LYS A 90 -13.07 3.39 -49.80
CA LYS A 90 -12.34 3.96 -50.94
C LYS A 90 -12.67 3.22 -52.24
N GLU A 91 -12.69 1.89 -52.22
CA GLU A 91 -13.07 1.06 -53.39
C GLU A 91 -14.51 1.31 -53.86
N LYS A 92 -15.38 1.84 -52.99
CA LYS A 92 -16.76 2.23 -53.29
C LYS A 92 -16.91 3.72 -53.60
N ASP A 93 -15.81 4.47 -53.70
CA ASP A 93 -15.79 5.92 -53.90
C ASP A 93 -16.62 6.71 -52.86
N VAL A 94 -16.77 6.16 -51.65
CA VAL A 94 -17.51 6.81 -50.54
C VAL A 94 -16.62 7.83 -49.81
N LEU A 95 -15.31 7.57 -49.73
CA LEU A 95 -14.35 8.45 -49.07
C LEU A 95 -13.44 9.16 -50.07
N GLY A 96 -13.39 10.49 -49.97
CA GLY A 96 -12.39 11.31 -50.63
C GLY A 96 -11.00 11.19 -49.99
N THR A 97 -9.98 11.67 -50.71
CA THR A 97 -8.57 11.63 -50.28
C THR A 97 -8.31 12.36 -48.97
N GLU A 98 -8.99 13.49 -48.74
CA GLU A 98 -8.90 14.28 -47.50
C GLU A 98 -9.44 13.50 -46.29
N HIS A 99 -10.60 12.85 -46.41
CA HIS A 99 -11.16 12.03 -45.35
C HIS A 99 -10.24 10.85 -44.98
N ILE A 100 -9.59 10.25 -46.00
CA ILE A 100 -8.63 9.17 -45.77
C ILE A 100 -7.40 9.68 -45.01
N ALA A 101 -6.91 10.88 -45.33
CA ALA A 101 -5.79 11.49 -44.62
C ALA A 101 -6.13 11.73 -43.14
N GLN A 102 -7.29 12.34 -42.86
CA GLN A 102 -7.76 12.59 -41.49
C GLN A 102 -7.92 11.28 -40.69
N LEU A 103 -8.49 10.24 -41.29
CA LEU A 103 -8.63 8.94 -40.61
C LEU A 103 -7.29 8.25 -40.33
N LYS A 104 -6.26 8.50 -41.16
CA LYS A 104 -4.91 7.99 -40.92
C LYS A 104 -4.19 8.72 -39.80
N GLU A 105 -4.48 10.00 -39.56
CA GLU A 105 -3.93 10.75 -38.43
C GLU A 105 -4.43 10.24 -37.06
N LEU A 106 -5.58 9.58 -37.03
CA LEU A 106 -6.14 8.98 -35.82
C LEU A 106 -5.48 7.66 -35.42
N GLN A 107 -4.67 7.06 -36.30
CA GLN A 107 -4.02 5.78 -36.03
C GLN A 107 -2.94 5.94 -34.98
N VAL A 108 -2.93 5.01 -34.02
CA VAL A 108 -1.88 4.99 -32.99
C VAL A 108 -0.61 4.34 -33.55
N PHE A 109 -0.76 3.34 -34.41
CA PHE A 109 0.32 2.66 -35.08
C PHE A 109 0.30 2.89 -36.58
N PRO A 110 1.47 3.06 -37.23
CA PRO A 110 1.52 3.15 -38.68
C PRO A 110 1.02 1.84 -39.32
N ALA A 111 0.34 1.95 -40.46
CA ALA A 111 -0.05 0.78 -41.24
C ALA A 111 1.21 -0.03 -41.61
N LEU A 112 1.18 -1.33 -41.33
CA LEU A 112 2.20 -2.26 -41.84
C LEU A 112 2.02 -2.33 -43.36
N GLU A 113 2.99 -1.81 -44.10
CA GLU A 113 3.10 -2.12 -45.52
C GLU A 113 3.38 -3.63 -45.63
N LEU A 114 2.38 -4.38 -46.08
CA LEU A 114 2.47 -5.80 -46.43
C LEU A 114 2.69 -5.95 -47.93
#